data_AF-A0A2A3ERI6-F1
#
_entry.id   AF-A0A2A3ERI6-F1
#
_cell.length_a   1.000
_cell.length_b   1.000
_cell.length_c   1.000
_cell.angle_alpha   90.00
_cell.angle_beta   90.00
_cell.angle_gamma   90.00
#
_symmetry.space_group_name_H-M   'P 1'
#
loop_
_entity.id
_entity.type
_entity.pdbx_description
1 polymer ?
#
loop_
_entity_poly.entity_id
_entity_poly.type
_entity_poly.pdbx_seq_one_letter_code
_entity_poly.pdbx_strand_id
1 'polypeptide(L)'
;MNEIKEINIYRDTPIRYLGYANEIGEAFRPIIPHSIVWFSYTVASGYVLADTINSGFNTYSNSVTTKSKNVLLSMTDTLLWQSFASVIIPGYTINRVCAAVQFIQKKSNNTHLKSRWIPTLIGLATIPVIIHPIDNLVEEIMNITYRKWIRYYPK
;
A
#
# COMPACT_ATOMS: atom_id res chain seq x y z
N MET A 1 -18.45 17.92 -21.52
CA MET A 1 -17.13 18.56 -21.34
C MET A 1 -16.31 17.57 -20.54
N ASN A 2 -15.41 16.82 -21.18
CA ASN A 2 -14.61 15.82 -20.48
C ASN A 2 -13.66 16.58 -19.55
N GLU A 3 -13.92 16.54 -18.24
CA GLU A 3 -12.94 16.96 -17.25
C GLU A 3 -11.67 16.15 -17.52
N ILE A 4 -10.59 16.84 -17.90
CA ILE A 4 -9.27 16.23 -17.99
C ILE A 4 -8.88 15.95 -16.54
N LYS A 5 -9.22 14.76 -16.04
CA LYS A 5 -8.87 14.30 -14.71
C LYS A 5 -7.34 14.34 -14.62
N GLU A 6 -6.79 15.18 -13.73
CA GLU A 6 -5.35 15.24 -13.53
C GLU A 6 -4.84 13.84 -13.18
N ILE A 7 -3.95 13.30 -14.01
CA ILE A 7 -3.40 11.95 -13.82
C ILE A 7 -2.46 12.03 -12.62
N ASN A 8 -2.83 11.38 -11.52
CA ASN A 8 -1.94 11.26 -10.39
C ASN A 8 -0.93 10.14 -10.71
N ILE A 9 0.33 10.53 -10.95
CA ILE A 9 1.41 9.60 -11.34
C ILE A 9 1.53 8.42 -10.37
N TYR A 10 1.38 8.65 -9.08
CA TYR A 10 1.55 7.60 -8.07
C TYR A 10 0.32 6.70 -7.95
N ARG A 11 -0.87 7.23 -8.24
CA ARG A 11 -2.13 6.47 -8.12
C ARG A 11 -2.50 5.71 -9.40
N ASP A 12 -2.33 6.35 -10.55
CA ASP A 12 -2.93 5.96 -11.82
C ASP A 12 -1.94 5.30 -12.77
N THR A 13 -0.64 5.30 -12.44
CA THR A 13 0.41 4.66 -13.26
C THR A 13 0.96 3.41 -12.58
N PRO A 14 1.69 2.54 -13.33
CA PRO A 14 2.31 1.33 -12.78
C PRO A 14 3.31 1.59 -11.64
N ILE A 15 3.75 2.83 -11.43
CA ILE A 15 4.56 3.23 -10.28
C ILE A 15 3.89 2.87 -8.94
N ARG A 16 2.55 2.80 -8.90
CA ARG A 16 1.78 2.31 -7.74
C ARG A 16 2.26 0.95 -7.24
N TYR A 17 2.69 0.07 -8.14
CA TYR A 17 3.14 -1.27 -7.79
C TYR A 17 4.40 -1.28 -6.93
N LEU A 18 5.18 -0.19 -6.92
CA LEU A 18 6.30 -0.02 -5.98
C LEU A 18 5.81 0.06 -4.53
N GLY A 19 4.62 0.62 -4.31
CA GLY A 19 3.96 0.64 -3.00
C GLY A 19 3.61 -0.76 -2.49
N TYR A 20 3.50 -1.76 -3.38
CA TYR A 20 3.21 -3.15 -3.02
C TYR A 20 4.46 -4.06 -2.98
N ALA A 21 5.66 -3.46 -2.94
CA ALA A 21 6.90 -4.23 -2.93
C ALA A 21 7.01 -5.12 -1.67
N ASN A 22 6.51 -4.66 -0.53
CA ASN A 22 6.57 -5.40 0.73
C ASN A 22 5.69 -6.66 0.73
N GLU A 23 4.56 -6.65 0.03
CA GLU A 23 3.67 -7.80 -0.15
C GLU A 23 4.38 -8.91 -0.92
N ILE A 24 5.13 -8.54 -1.96
CA ILE A 24 5.96 -9.47 -2.71
C ILE A 24 7.02 -10.06 -1.77
N GLY A 25 7.73 -9.22 -1.01
CA GLY A 25 8.71 -9.69 -0.02
C GLY A 25 8.11 -10.67 1.01
N GLU A 26 6.94 -10.36 1.56
CA GLU A 26 6.22 -11.21 2.51
C GLU A 26 5.75 -12.54 1.88
N ALA A 27 5.32 -12.53 0.61
CA ALA A 27 4.97 -13.77 -0.10
C ALA A 27 6.20 -14.68 -0.29
N PHE A 28 7.37 -14.10 -0.57
CA PHE A 28 8.61 -14.86 -0.76
C PHE A 28 9.33 -15.24 0.53
N ARG A 29 8.87 -14.77 1.70
CA ARG A 29 9.47 -15.02 3.02
C ARG A 29 9.88 -16.48 3.32
N PRO A 30 9.17 -17.53 2.83
CA PRO A 30 9.59 -18.93 3.01
C PRO A 30 10.84 -19.34 2.21
N ILE A 31 11.27 -18.50 1.26
CA ILE A 31 12.32 -18.80 0.28
C ILE A 31 13.51 -17.84 0.45
N ILE A 32 13.26 -16.55 0.68
CA ILE A 32 14.29 -15.51 0.75
C ILE A 32 14.70 -15.18 2.20
N PRO A 33 15.94 -14.71 2.43
CA PRO A 33 16.35 -14.23 3.74
C PRO A 33 15.58 -12.96 4.15
N HIS A 34 15.47 -12.76 5.46
CA HIS A 34 14.71 -11.64 6.04
C HIS A 34 15.24 -10.26 5.61
N SER A 35 16.53 -10.13 5.30
CA SER A 35 17.12 -8.88 4.81
C SER A 35 16.48 -8.38 3.51
N ILE A 36 16.11 -9.29 2.60
CA ILE A 36 15.46 -8.92 1.33
C ILE A 36 14.01 -8.49 1.59
N VAL A 37 13.33 -9.13 2.55
CA VAL A 37 12.00 -8.70 2.99
C VAL A 37 12.06 -7.28 3.54
N TRP A 38 13.03 -6.96 4.41
CA TRP A 38 13.20 -5.60 4.92
C TRP A 38 13.51 -4.58 3.81
N PHE A 39 14.33 -4.96 2.83
CA PHE A 39 14.59 -4.11 1.68
C PHE A 39 13.30 -3.79 0.91
N SER A 40 12.40 -4.78 0.75
CA SER A 40 11.11 -4.54 0.09
C SER A 40 10.21 -3.56 0.85
N TYR A 41 10.25 -3.55 2.19
CA TYR A 41 9.63 -2.52 3.02
C TYR A 41 10.27 -1.14 2.84
N THR A 42 11.60 -1.07 2.69
CA THR A 42 12.29 0.18 2.40
C THR A 42 11.88 0.76 1.05
N VAL A 43 11.75 -0.07 0.02
CA VAL A 43 11.28 0.35 -1.32
C VAL A 43 9.86 0.90 -1.24
N ALA A 44 8.93 0.16 -0.63
CA ALA A 44 7.54 0.59 -0.47
C ALA A 44 7.44 1.89 0.34
N SER A 45 8.19 2.00 1.44
CA SER A 45 8.23 3.21 2.27
C SER A 45 8.80 4.41 1.51
N GLY A 46 9.85 4.20 0.70
CA GLY A 46 10.42 5.23 -0.16
C GLY A 46 9.41 5.75 -1.18
N TYR A 47 8.61 4.86 -1.77
CA TYR A 47 7.52 5.23 -2.66
C TYR A 47 6.45 6.09 -1.96
N VAL A 48 5.99 5.69 -0.77
CA VAL A 48 5.00 6.45 0.02
C VAL A 48 5.52 7.84 0.37
N LEU A 49 6.80 7.94 0.76
CA LEU A 49 7.44 9.23 1.04
C LEU A 49 7.55 10.10 -0.22
N ALA A 50 7.91 9.51 -1.36
CA ALA A 50 8.01 10.24 -2.62
C ALA A 50 6.65 10.83 -3.04
N ASP A 51 5.57 10.05 -2.95
CA ASP A 51 4.23 10.55 -3.25
C ASP A 51 3.79 11.65 -2.27
N THR A 52 4.06 11.47 -0.98
CA THR A 52 3.77 12.47 0.05
C THR A 52 4.46 13.80 -0.23
N ILE A 53 5.74 13.75 -0.60
CA ILE A 53 6.53 14.94 -0.95
C ILE A 53 5.98 15.59 -2.23
N ASN A 54 5.67 14.79 -3.25
CA ASN A 54 5.11 15.26 -4.50
C ASN A 54 3.75 15.97 -4.30
N SER A 55 2.84 15.37 -3.52
CA SER A 55 1.56 16.00 -3.15
C SER A 55 1.77 17.31 -2.40
N GLY A 56 2.75 17.37 -1.49
CA GLY A 56 3.12 18.61 -0.80
C GLY A 56 3.60 19.71 -1.75
N PHE A 57 4.49 19.38 -2.70
CA PHE A 57 4.98 20.33 -3.70
C PHE A 57 3.86 20.81 -4.63
N ASN A 58 2.98 19.92 -5.10
CA ASN A 58 1.86 20.28 -5.96
C ASN A 58 0.90 21.23 -5.24
N THR A 59 0.57 20.98 -3.97
CA THR A 59 -0.25 21.89 -3.17
C THR A 59 0.48 23.21 -2.86
N TYR A 60 1.79 23.21 -2.69
CA TYR A 60 2.58 24.41 -2.43
C TYR A 60 2.55 25.36 -3.62
N SER A 61 2.79 24.83 -4.83
CA SER A 61 2.80 25.62 -6.07
C SER A 61 1.41 26.18 -6.40
N ASN A 62 0.35 25.46 -6.07
CA ASN A 62 -1.03 25.81 -6.41
C ASN A 62 -1.78 26.65 -5.35
N SER A 63 -1.21 26.87 -4.16
CA SER A 63 -1.89 27.59 -3.07
C SER A 63 -1.51 29.07 -3.01
N VAL A 64 -2.50 29.97 -3.11
CA VAL A 64 -2.28 31.43 -3.19
C VAL A 64 -2.22 32.09 -1.79
N THR A 65 -2.99 31.62 -0.82
CA THR A 65 -3.25 32.37 0.43
C THR A 65 -2.76 31.68 1.71
N THR A 66 -2.87 30.35 1.82
CA THR A 66 -2.54 29.60 3.06
C THR A 66 -1.63 28.40 2.78
N LYS A 67 -0.42 28.67 2.28
CA LYS A 67 0.52 27.67 1.76
C LYS A 67 0.84 26.55 2.75
N SER A 68 1.40 26.87 3.93
CA SER A 68 1.92 25.84 4.84
C SER A 68 0.86 24.93 5.44
N LYS A 69 -0.33 25.44 5.75
CA LYS A 69 -1.42 24.61 6.31
C LYS A 69 -1.99 23.66 5.26
N ASN A 70 -2.28 24.15 4.06
CA ASN A 70 -2.84 23.30 3.01
C ASN A 70 -1.84 22.25 2.54
N VAL A 71 -0.56 22.61 2.43
CA VAL A 71 0.53 21.65 2.14
C VAL A 71 0.59 20.59 3.21
N LEU A 72 0.59 20.96 4.50
CA LEU A 72 0.64 20.00 5.59
C LEU A 72 -0.56 19.05 5.55
N LEU A 73 -1.79 19.56 5.37
CA LEU A 73 -3.00 18.75 5.29
C LEU A 73 -2.98 17.79 4.09
N SER A 74 -2.48 18.24 2.94
CA SER A 74 -2.32 17.43 1.73
C SER A 74 -1.30 16.30 1.93
N MET A 75 -0.15 16.64 2.53
CA MET A 75 0.89 15.66 2.84
C MET A 75 0.41 14.63 3.85
N THR A 76 -0.26 15.05 4.93
CA THR A 76 -0.73 14.12 5.95
C THR A 76 -1.86 13.22 5.44
N ASP A 77 -2.77 13.75 4.60
CA ASP A 77 -3.77 12.92 3.92
C ASP A 77 -3.13 11.87 3.01
N THR A 78 -2.22 12.31 2.13
CA THR A 78 -1.51 11.41 1.20
C THR A 78 -0.72 10.35 1.96
N LEU A 79 0.02 10.75 3.01
CA LEU A 79 0.84 9.85 3.81
C LEU A 79 -0.01 8.79 4.49
N LEU A 80 -1.13 9.18 5.13
CA LEU A 80 -2.02 8.23 5.79
C LEU A 80 -2.62 7.27 4.78
N TRP A 81 -3.16 7.81 3.69
CA TRP A 81 -3.81 7.00 2.66
C TRP A 81 -2.83 5.99 2.05
N GLN A 82 -1.66 6.45 1.59
CA GLN A 82 -0.65 5.58 0.98
C GLN A 82 -0.09 4.56 1.97
N SER A 83 0.14 4.96 3.23
CA SER A 83 0.63 4.02 4.25
C SER A 83 -0.38 2.89 4.50
N PHE A 84 -1.67 3.20 4.60
CA PHE A 84 -2.71 2.19 4.84
C PHE A 84 -3.04 1.37 3.60
N ALA A 85 -3.24 2.01 2.46
CA ALA A 85 -3.67 1.38 1.21
C ALA A 85 -2.55 0.54 0.56
N SER A 86 -1.29 0.97 0.70
CA SER A 86 -0.18 0.32 0.00
C SER A 86 0.68 -0.57 0.89
N VAL A 87 0.91 -0.22 2.16
CA VAL A 87 1.95 -0.89 2.98
C VAL A 87 1.37 -1.70 4.16
N ILE A 88 0.54 -1.06 4.98
CA ILE A 88 0.14 -1.63 6.27
C ILE A 88 -0.89 -2.74 6.09
N ILE A 89 -2.03 -2.44 5.47
CA ILE A 89 -3.17 -3.36 5.40
C ILE A 89 -2.89 -4.52 4.43
N PRO A 90 -2.39 -4.29 3.19
CA PRO A 90 -2.11 -5.40 2.29
C PRO A 90 -0.94 -6.24 2.80
N GLY A 91 0.13 -5.62 3.30
CA GLY A 91 1.29 -6.31 3.86
C GLY A 91 0.93 -7.22 5.04
N TYR A 92 0.11 -6.75 5.98
CA TYR A 92 -0.41 -7.57 7.06
C TYR A 92 -1.27 -8.73 6.54
N THR A 93 -2.14 -8.44 5.57
CA THR A 93 -3.04 -9.44 4.96
C THR A 93 -2.26 -10.58 4.30
N ILE A 94 -1.26 -10.26 3.47
CA ILE A 94 -0.41 -11.26 2.81
C ILE A 94 0.40 -12.07 3.84
N ASN A 95 0.93 -11.42 4.89
CA ASN A 95 1.60 -12.14 5.96
C ASN A 95 0.67 -13.16 6.65
N ARG A 96 -0.58 -12.78 6.95
CA ARG A 96 -1.58 -13.68 7.55
C ARG A 96 -1.98 -14.81 6.62
N VAL A 97 -2.16 -14.55 5.32
CA VAL A 97 -2.45 -15.59 4.32
C VAL A 97 -1.30 -16.59 4.25
N CYS A 98 -0.06 -16.14 4.12
CA CYS A 98 1.11 -17.01 4.05
C CYS A 98 1.29 -17.82 5.36
N ALA A 99 1.06 -17.19 6.51
CA ALA A 99 1.11 -17.86 7.81
C ALA A 99 0.00 -18.91 7.97
N ALA A 100 -1.22 -18.63 7.51
CA ALA A 100 -2.33 -19.58 7.53
C ALA A 100 -2.04 -20.79 6.64
N VAL A 101 -1.52 -20.57 5.43
CA VAL A 101 -1.07 -21.65 4.56
C VAL A 101 -0.02 -22.50 5.26
N GLN A 102 1.04 -21.89 5.79
CA GLN A 102 2.10 -22.63 6.50
C GLN A 102 1.58 -23.39 7.72
N PHE A 103 0.61 -22.83 8.45
CA PHE A 103 -0.02 -23.49 9.59
C PHE A 103 -0.77 -24.77 9.16
N ILE A 104 -1.53 -24.69 8.06
CA ILE A 104 -2.21 -25.85 7.47
C ILE A 104 -1.19 -26.88 6.96
N GLN A 105 -0.11 -26.44 6.31
CA GLN A 105 0.97 -27.33 5.83
C GLN A 105 1.66 -28.09 6.97
N LYS A 106 1.89 -27.43 8.11
CA LYS A 106 2.50 -28.06 9.29
C LYS A 106 1.65 -29.20 9.87
N LYS A 107 0.31 -29.08 9.78
CA LYS A 107 -0.63 -30.11 10.24
C LYS A 107 -0.73 -31.31 9.28
N SER A 108 -0.27 -31.17 8.03
CA SER A 108 -0.34 -32.22 7.02
C SER A 108 0.83 -33.21 7.14
N ASN A 109 0.56 -34.49 6.89
CA ASN A 109 1.61 -35.52 6.78
C ASN A 109 2.15 -35.70 5.35
N ASN A 110 1.54 -35.04 4.36
CA ASN A 110 1.98 -35.13 2.97
C ASN A 110 3.19 -34.23 2.71
N THR A 111 4.31 -34.83 2.29
CA THR A 111 5.58 -34.14 1.98
C THR A 111 5.43 -33.15 0.81
N HIS A 112 4.59 -33.43 -0.18
CA HIS A 112 4.33 -32.51 -1.30
C HIS A 112 3.62 -31.23 -0.83
N LEU A 113 2.71 -31.35 0.13
CA LEU A 113 2.01 -30.21 0.71
C LEU A 113 2.90 -29.36 1.62
N LYS A 114 4.12 -29.79 1.98
CA LYS A 114 5.08 -29.00 2.79
C LYS A 114 6.03 -28.14 1.96
N SER A 115 5.86 -28.08 0.65
CA SER A 115 6.71 -27.25 -0.20
C SER A 115 6.62 -25.77 0.18
N ARG A 116 7.79 -25.15 0.37
CA ARG A 116 7.96 -23.70 0.63
C ARG A 116 7.43 -22.80 -0.49
N TRP A 117 7.22 -23.35 -1.69
CA TRP A 117 6.68 -22.62 -2.83
C TRP A 117 5.17 -22.40 -2.77
N ILE A 118 4.44 -23.26 -2.06
CA ILE A 118 2.97 -23.18 -1.96
C ILE A 118 2.53 -21.87 -1.28
N PRO A 119 3.01 -21.49 -0.07
CA PRO A 119 2.63 -20.23 0.54
C PRO A 119 3.01 -19.02 -0.31
N THR A 120 4.13 -19.07 -1.04
CA THR A 120 4.53 -18.01 -1.97
C THR A 120 3.59 -17.88 -3.15
N LEU A 121 3.24 -18.98 -3.82
CA LEU A 121 2.31 -18.96 -4.95
C LEU A 121 0.93 -18.45 -4.54
N ILE A 122 0.43 -18.89 -3.38
CA ILE A 122 -0.86 -18.43 -2.84
C ILE A 122 -0.79 -16.96 -2.45
N GLY A 123 0.29 -16.52 -1.81
CA GLY A 123 0.52 -15.11 -1.47
C GLY A 123 0.50 -14.23 -2.71
N LEU A 124 1.27 -14.57 -3.75
CA LEU A 124 1.34 -13.81 -5.00
C LEU A 124 -0.01 -13.77 -5.74
N ALA A 125 -0.72 -14.90 -5.79
CA ALA A 125 -2.05 -14.97 -6.39
C ALA A 125 -3.10 -14.13 -5.64
N THR A 126 -2.88 -13.89 -4.34
CA THR A 126 -3.78 -13.08 -3.50
C THR A 126 -3.63 -11.58 -3.76
N ILE A 127 -2.42 -11.11 -4.14
CA ILE A 127 -2.13 -9.67 -4.30
C ILE A 127 -3.12 -8.94 -5.22
N PRO A 128 -3.40 -9.40 -6.47
CA PRO A 128 -4.32 -8.70 -7.37
C PRO A 128 -5.76 -8.61 -6.84
N VAL A 129 -6.17 -9.58 -6.01
CA VAL A 129 -7.52 -9.69 -5.48
C VAL A 129 -7.76 -8.69 -4.34
N ILE A 130 -6.73 -8.41 -3.54
CA ILE A 130 -6.88 -7.60 -2.33
C ILE A 130 -6.70 -6.09 -2.56
N ILE A 131 -6.02 -5.68 -3.63
CA ILE A 131 -5.64 -4.27 -3.86
C ILE A 131 -6.88 -3.35 -3.92
N HIS A 132 -7.79 -3.56 -4.87
CA HIS A 132 -8.92 -2.66 -5.07
C HIS A 132 -9.89 -2.60 -3.88
N PRO A 133 -10.25 -3.72 -3.23
CA PRO A 133 -11.09 -3.68 -2.03
C PRO A 133 -10.45 -2.90 -0.88
N ILE A 134 -9.14 -3.07 -0.65
CA ILE A 134 -8.42 -2.36 0.42
C ILE A 134 -8.37 -0.87 0.11
N ASP A 135 -8.06 -0.49 -1.14
CA ASP A 135 -7.99 0.91 -1.55
C ASP A 135 -9.32 1.65 -1.29
N ASN A 136 -10.43 1.04 -1.69
CA ASN A 136 -11.77 1.61 -1.49
C ASN A 136 -12.13 1.68 0.00
N LEU A 137 -11.79 0.65 0.78
CA LEU A 137 -12.02 0.64 2.21
C LEU A 137 -11.23 1.74 2.93
N VAL A 138 -9.95 1.92 2.59
CA VAL A 138 -9.12 2.98 3.20
C VAL A 138 -9.65 4.36 2.84
N GLU A 139 -10.04 4.55 1.58
CA GLU A 139 -10.65 5.78 1.09
C GLU A 139 -11.94 6.12 1.85
N GLU A 140 -12.86 5.17 1.99
CA GLU A 140 -14.11 5.35 2.73
C GLU A 140 -13.86 5.65 4.21
N ILE A 141 -12.96 4.90 4.87
CA ILE A 141 -12.61 5.12 6.27
C ILE A 141 -12.04 6.52 6.46
N MET A 142 -11.12 6.95 5.61
CA MET A 142 -10.51 8.28 5.70
C MET A 142 -11.52 9.40 5.44
N ASN A 143 -12.45 9.20 4.51
CA ASN A 143 -13.54 10.15 4.22
C ASN A 143 -14.47 10.33 5.43
N ILE A 144 -14.79 9.24 6.13
CA ILE A 144 -15.69 9.27 7.30
C ILE A 144 -14.96 9.83 8.54
N THR A 145 -13.66 9.54 8.68
CA THR A 145 -12.89 9.84 9.90
C THR A 145 -11.98 11.06 9.71
N TYR A 146 -10.79 10.85 9.16
CA TYR A 146 -9.71 11.82 9.13
C TYR A 146 -10.09 13.09 8.37
N ARG A 147 -10.54 12.97 7.13
CA ARG A 147 -10.90 14.12 6.26
C ARG A 147 -12.06 14.93 6.81
N LYS A 148 -13.05 14.25 7.40
CA LYS A 148 -14.15 14.89 8.13
C LYS A 148 -13.65 15.66 9.36
N TRP A 149 -12.68 15.12 10.09
CA TRP A 149 -12.10 15.76 11.27
C TRP A 149 -11.28 17.01 10.92
N ILE A 150 -10.42 16.93 9.90
CA ILE A 150 -9.59 18.06 9.46
C ILE A 150 -10.31 19.04 8.51
N ARG A 151 -11.55 18.73 8.10
CA ARG A 151 -12.35 19.48 7.11
C ARG A 151 -11.59 19.78 5.81
N TYR A 152 -10.78 18.82 5.39
CA TYR A 152 -9.99 18.89 4.16
C TYR A 152 -10.40 17.73 3.27
N TYR A 153 -10.93 18.06 2.10
CA TYR A 153 -11.29 17.10 1.08
C TYR A 153 -10.36 17.36 -0.10
N PRO A 154 -9.35 16.49 -0.32
CA PRO A 154 -8.55 16.58 -1.54
C PRO A 154 -9.49 16.47 -2.74
N LYS A 155 -9.26 17.31 -3.75
CA LYS A 155 -10.00 17.29 -5.01
C LYS A 155 -9.52 16.15 -5.90
#